data_AF-A0AA88HVA9-F1
#
_entry.id   AF-A0AA88HVA9-F1
#
_cell.length_a   1.000
_cell.length_b   1.000
_cell.length_c   1.000
_cell.angle_alpha   90.00
_cell.angle_beta   90.00
_cell.angle_gamma   90.00
#
_symmetry.space_group_name_H-M   'P 1'
#
loop_
_entity.id
_entity.type
_entity.pdbx_description
1 polymer ?
#
loop_
_entity_poly.entity_id
_entity_poly.type
_entity_poly.pdbx_seq_one_letter_code
_entity_poly.pdbx_strand_id
1 'polypeptide(L)'
;MVNIPKARRTYCKKCKTHKNHKVTQYKKSKDRKVAQGRRRYDRKQSGFGGQTKPIFRKKAKTTKKIVLRMECTDCKYRKQIPLKRCKHFELGGDKKRKVCFFSFFFRFLSTNYGTDLSQSACPPSSKKRKENDMVLVVDFDNSCLFYFC
;
A
#
# COMPACT_ATOMS: atom_id res chain seq x y z
N MET A 1 3.47 10.44 -6.11
CA MET A 1 2.81 9.43 -5.28
C MET A 1 3.81 8.34 -4.91
N VAL A 2 3.91 7.93 -3.64
CA VAL A 2 4.76 6.79 -3.23
C VAL A 2 3.86 5.62 -2.81
N ASN A 3 4.00 4.51 -3.50
CA ASN A 3 3.24 3.28 -3.27
C ASN A 3 4.15 2.20 -2.69
N ILE A 4 3.73 1.59 -1.57
CA ILE A 4 4.46 0.49 -0.93
C ILE A 4 3.53 -0.73 -0.79
N PRO A 5 4.00 -1.94 -1.12
CA PRO A 5 3.17 -3.13 -1.01
C PRO A 5 2.83 -3.47 0.45
N LYS A 6 1.63 -4.02 0.67
CA LYS A 6 1.16 -4.49 2.00
C LYS A 6 1.95 -5.70 2.52
N ALA A 7 2.65 -6.42 1.65
CA ALA A 7 3.53 -7.53 2.02
C ALA A 7 4.90 -7.36 1.36
N ARG A 8 5.98 -7.62 2.11
CA ARG A 8 7.35 -7.60 1.59
C ARG A 8 8.17 -8.71 2.22
N ARG A 9 8.90 -9.48 1.41
CA ARG A 9 9.87 -10.47 1.91
C ARG A 9 11.14 -9.74 2.35
N THR A 10 11.50 -9.89 3.61
CA THR A 10 12.69 -9.22 4.19
C THR A 10 13.30 -10.08 5.29
N TYR A 11 14.55 -9.79 5.67
CA TYR A 11 15.23 -10.49 6.76
C TYR A 11 14.51 -10.29 8.12
N CYS A 12 14.26 -11.38 8.83
CA CYS A 12 13.78 -11.37 10.21
C CYS A 12 14.92 -11.71 11.17
N LYS A 13 15.13 -10.86 12.20
CA LYS A 13 16.18 -11.07 13.22
C LYS A 13 15.92 -12.31 14.10
N LYS A 14 14.66 -12.59 14.44
CA LYS A 14 14.32 -13.75 15.28
C LYS A 14 14.43 -15.07 14.52
N CYS A 15 13.87 -15.15 13.31
CA CYS A 15 13.92 -16.36 12.48
C CYS A 15 15.25 -16.54 11.74
N LYS A 16 16.13 -15.54 11.78
CA LYS A 16 17.41 -15.46 11.05
C LYS A 16 17.31 -15.73 9.53
N THR A 17 16.11 -15.59 8.96
CA THR A 17 15.80 -15.95 7.57
C THR A 17 14.90 -14.90 6.92
N HIS A 18 14.83 -14.93 5.57
CA HIS A 18 13.97 -14.03 4.79
C HIS A 18 12.53 -14.54 4.74
N LYS A 19 11.66 -13.91 5.51
CA LYS A 19 10.25 -14.24 5.64
C LYS A 19 9.35 -13.14 5.11
N ASN A 20 8.09 -13.46 4.86
CA ASN A 20 7.08 -12.48 4.49
C ASN A 20 6.72 -11.61 5.71
N HIS A 21 6.67 -10.30 5.50
CA HIS A 21 6.29 -9.34 6.53
C HIS A 21 5.06 -8.56 6.08
N LYS A 22 4.09 -8.43 6.98
CA LYS A 22 2.95 -7.52 6.84
C LYS A 22 3.43 -6.10 7.09
N VAL A 23 3.16 -5.20 6.16
CA VAL A 23 3.58 -3.81 6.19
C VAL A 23 2.41 -2.94 6.62
N THR A 24 2.60 -2.20 7.70
CA THR A 24 1.61 -1.22 8.21
C THR A 24 2.27 0.13 8.43
N GLN A 25 1.47 1.20 8.43
CA GLN A 25 1.97 2.51 8.81
C GLN A 25 2.10 2.60 10.34
N TYR A 26 3.23 3.10 10.83
CA TYR A 26 3.37 3.39 12.25
C TYR A 26 2.48 4.57 12.66
N LYS A 27 1.71 4.39 13.73
CA LYS A 27 0.96 5.45 14.41
C LYS A 27 1.58 5.68 15.79
N LYS A 28 1.77 6.94 16.17
CA LYS A 28 2.19 7.30 17.53
C LYS A 28 1.06 6.92 18.51
N SER A 29 1.39 6.24 19.60
CA SER A 29 0.45 5.95 20.68
C SER A 29 0.15 7.18 21.53
N LYS A 30 -0.88 7.08 22.38
CA LYS A 30 -1.18 8.06 23.43
C LYS A 30 0.01 8.20 24.38
N ASP A 31 0.30 9.43 24.81
CA ASP A 31 1.39 9.72 25.75
C ASP A 31 1.03 9.23 27.17
N ARG A 32 1.99 8.64 27.88
CA ARG A 32 1.80 8.06 29.24
C ARG A 32 1.87 9.15 30.31
N LYS A 33 0.81 9.28 31.14
CA LYS A 33 0.73 10.30 32.21
C LYS A 33 1.78 10.12 33.32
N VAL A 34 2.07 8.87 33.70
CA VAL A 34 3.01 8.56 34.80
C VAL A 34 4.48 8.62 34.39
N ALA A 35 4.78 8.94 33.13
CA ALA A 35 6.16 9.14 32.68
C ALA A 35 6.82 10.25 33.51
N GLN A 36 8.09 10.06 33.89
CA GLN A 36 8.82 10.99 34.76
C GLN A 36 8.80 12.44 34.24
N GLY A 37 9.01 12.63 32.93
CA GLY A 37 8.97 13.96 32.31
C GLY A 37 7.59 14.61 32.39
N ARG A 38 6.51 13.83 32.26
CA ARG A 38 5.15 14.35 32.38
C ARG A 38 4.81 14.70 33.83
N ARG A 39 5.14 13.83 34.79
CA ARG A 39 4.98 14.12 36.24
C ARG A 39 5.72 15.39 36.67
N ARG A 40 6.96 15.56 36.18
CA ARG A 40 7.76 16.77 36.44
C ARG A 40 7.14 18.01 35.80
N TYR A 41 6.63 17.91 34.58
CA TYR A 41 5.96 19.01 33.89
C TYR A 41 4.71 19.45 34.64
N ASP A 42 3.85 18.50 35.01
CA ASP A 42 2.58 18.77 35.70
C ASP A 42 2.84 19.41 37.09
N ARG A 43 3.83 18.92 37.85
CA ARG A 43 4.26 19.54 39.11
C ARG A 43 4.86 20.94 38.94
N LYS A 44 5.56 21.20 37.83
CA LYS A 44 6.09 22.54 37.56
C LYS A 44 4.97 23.50 37.14
N GLN A 45 3.94 22.97 36.48
CA GLN A 45 2.84 23.74 35.92
C GLN A 45 1.74 24.06 36.95
N SER A 46 1.70 23.35 38.08
CA SER A 46 0.74 23.61 39.17
C SER A 46 1.08 24.88 39.95
N GLY A 47 0.04 25.62 40.38
CA GLY A 47 0.17 26.89 41.10
C GLY A 47 0.06 28.10 40.17
N PHE A 48 0.49 29.26 40.66
CA PHE A 48 0.52 30.51 39.90
C PHE A 48 1.81 30.62 39.06
N GLY A 49 1.82 31.51 38.06
CA GLY A 49 3.01 31.76 37.22
C GLY A 49 2.89 31.36 35.74
N GLY A 50 1.69 31.00 35.27
CA GLY A 50 1.41 30.83 33.85
C GLY A 50 2.16 29.66 33.19
N GLN A 51 2.46 29.78 31.90
CA GLN A 51 3.08 28.71 31.12
C GLN A 51 4.59 28.58 31.40
N THR A 52 5.02 27.45 31.98
CA THR A 52 6.40 27.30 32.52
C THR A 52 7.44 26.74 31.55
N LYS A 53 7.02 26.28 30.37
CA LYS A 53 7.86 25.67 29.33
C LYS A 53 7.54 26.24 27.95
N PRO A 54 8.55 26.42 27.08
CA PRO A 54 8.36 27.06 25.80
C PRO A 54 7.48 26.22 24.85
N ILE A 55 6.55 26.88 24.18
CA ILE A 55 5.71 26.28 23.13
C ILE A 55 6.32 26.65 21.78
N PHE A 56 6.67 25.64 20.98
CA PHE A 56 7.26 25.87 19.66
C PHE A 56 6.19 26.28 18.63
N ARG A 57 6.23 27.56 18.20
CA ARG A 57 5.25 28.14 17.25
C ARG A 57 5.69 28.09 15.77
N LYS A 58 6.99 28.22 15.47
CA LYS A 58 7.52 28.41 14.10
C LYS A 58 7.78 27.08 13.37
N LYS A 59 6.74 26.32 13.00
CA LYS A 59 6.89 25.04 12.29
C LYS A 59 7.12 25.24 10.78
N ALA A 60 8.33 24.97 10.30
CA ALA A 60 8.68 25.08 8.88
C ALA A 60 8.39 23.82 8.05
N LYS A 61 8.38 22.62 8.65
CA LYS A 61 8.25 21.36 7.90
C LYS A 61 6.79 21.00 7.69
N THR A 62 6.39 20.84 6.43
CA THR A 62 5.02 20.49 6.01
C THR A 62 4.74 18.97 6.06
N THR A 63 5.76 18.14 5.88
CA THR A 63 5.63 16.67 5.85
C THR A 63 6.39 15.99 6.99
N LYS A 64 6.00 14.76 7.34
CA LYS A 64 6.69 13.91 8.33
C LYS A 64 7.45 12.79 7.63
N LYS A 65 8.46 12.23 8.29
CA LYS A 65 9.06 10.96 7.83
C LYS A 65 8.07 9.85 8.15
N ILE A 66 7.70 9.06 7.14
CA ILE A 66 6.77 7.95 7.31
C ILE A 66 7.59 6.75 7.77
N VAL A 67 7.15 6.10 8.85
CA VAL A 67 7.79 4.90 9.39
C VAL A 67 6.87 3.71 9.13
N LEU A 68 7.44 2.66 8.55
CA LEU A 68 6.75 1.41 8.32
C LEU A 68 6.97 0.48 9.51
N ARG A 69 5.89 -0.13 9.99
CA ARG A 69 5.92 -1.23 10.95
C ARG A 69 5.78 -2.53 10.16
N MET A 70 6.87 -3.29 10.12
CA MET A 70 6.97 -4.58 9.45
C MET A 70 6.78 -5.68 10.49
N GLU A 71 5.73 -6.48 10.36
CA GLU A 71 5.44 -7.61 11.26
C GLU A 71 5.67 -8.94 10.54
N CYS A 72 6.53 -9.78 11.09
CA CYS A 72 6.78 -11.12 10.55
C CYS A 72 5.54 -12.00 10.73
N THR A 73 5.19 -12.79 9.71
CA THR A 73 4.06 -13.74 9.77
C THR A 73 4.26 -14.83 10.82
N ASP A 74 5.49 -15.34 10.95
CA ASP A 74 5.76 -16.55 11.71
C ASP A 74 5.99 -16.23 13.21
N CYS A 75 6.95 -15.35 13.51
CA CYS A 75 7.36 -15.03 14.89
C CYS A 75 6.73 -13.75 15.47
N LYS A 76 5.88 -13.05 14.70
CA LYS A 76 5.26 -11.75 15.07
C LYS A 76 6.26 -10.67 15.52
N TYR A 77 7.54 -10.82 15.18
CA TYR A 77 8.56 -9.81 15.44
C TYR A 77 8.28 -8.57 14.60
N ARG A 78 8.43 -7.40 15.23
CA ARG A 78 8.11 -6.10 14.63
C ARG A 78 9.38 -5.29 14.48
N LYS A 79 9.65 -4.81 13.26
CA LYS A 79 10.74 -3.87 12.98
C LYS A 79 10.21 -2.58 12.36
N GLN A 80 10.90 -1.48 12.63
CA GLN A 80 10.55 -0.16 12.12
C GLN A 80 11.54 0.28 11.05
N ILE A 81 11.04 0.71 9.89
CA ILE A 81 11.88 1.21 8.79
C ILE A 81 11.40 2.62 8.44
N PRO A 82 12.23 3.66 8.64
CA PRO A 82 11.90 5.01 8.20
C PRO A 82 12.12 5.17 6.69
N LEU A 83 11.23 5.92 6.05
CA LEU A 83 11.36 6.34 4.66
C LEU A 83 11.83 7.80 4.57
N LYS A 84 12.18 8.22 3.36
CA LYS A 84 12.33 9.64 3.01
C LYS A 84 10.98 10.37 3.18
N ARG A 85 11.02 11.70 3.29
CA ARG A 85 9.79 12.52 3.42
C ARG A 85 9.02 12.50 2.11
N CYS A 86 7.70 12.32 2.17
CA CYS A 86 6.81 12.30 1.03
C CYS A 86 5.52 13.05 1.37
N LYS A 87 4.88 13.68 0.38
CA LYS A 87 3.58 14.36 0.56
C LYS A 87 2.41 13.37 0.56
N HIS A 88 2.35 12.50 -0.45
CA HIS A 88 1.29 11.50 -0.61
C HIS A 88 1.87 10.09 -0.52
N PHE A 89 1.25 9.26 0.31
CA PHE A 89 1.71 7.92 0.65
C PHE A 89 0.54 6.96 0.73
N GLU A 90 0.64 5.86 0.00
CA GLU A 90 -0.41 4.86 -0.14
C GLU A 90 0.15 3.45 0.13
N LEU A 91 -0.63 2.63 0.82
CA LEU A 91 -0.29 1.22 1.06
C LEU A 91 -1.09 0.33 0.11
N GLY A 92 -0.39 -0.36 -0.77
CA GLY A 92 -0.96 -1.36 -1.67
C GLY A 92 -1.87 -0.77 -2.73
N GLY A 93 -1.53 0.40 -3.26
CA GLY A 93 -2.18 0.93 -4.46
C GLY A 93 -1.86 0.08 -5.69
N ASP A 94 -2.61 0.30 -6.76
CA ASP A 94 -2.44 -0.43 -8.00
C ASP A 94 -1.05 -0.22 -8.59
N LYS A 95 -0.50 -1.31 -9.14
CA LYS A 95 0.77 -1.22 -9.87
C LYS A 95 0.51 -0.48 -11.17
N LYS A 96 1.31 0.54 -11.44
CA LYS A 96 1.26 1.26 -12.72
C LYS A 96 1.48 0.26 -13.85
N ARG A 97 0.52 0.16 -14.78
CA ARG A 97 0.64 -0.68 -15.97
C ARG A 97 1.68 -0.05 -16.90
N LYS A 98 2.50 -0.88 -17.56
CA LYS A 98 3.35 -0.44 -18.68
C LYS A 98 2.42 -0.24 -19.87
N VAL A 99 1.89 0.97 -20.01
CA VAL A 99 1.06 1.44 -21.13
C VAL A 99 -0.28 0.70 -21.28
N CYS A 100 -1.38 1.27 -20.74
CA CYS A 100 -2.67 1.07 -21.38
C CYS A 100 -2.67 2.05 -22.54
N PHE A 101 -2.65 1.53 -23.77
CA PHE A 101 -2.82 2.36 -24.95
C PHE A 101 -4.08 3.18 -24.73
N PHE A 102 -3.85 4.49 -24.75
CA PHE A 102 -4.75 5.60 -24.57
C PHE A 102 -6.22 5.22 -24.81
N SER A 103 -7.06 5.42 -23.79
CA SER A 103 -8.54 5.37 -23.83
C SER A 103 -9.16 6.43 -24.75
N PHE A 104 -8.44 6.80 -25.81
CA PHE A 104 -8.75 7.85 -26.76
C PHE A 104 -8.99 7.27 -28.17
N PHE A 105 -8.52 6.05 -28.45
CA PHE A 105 -8.80 5.41 -29.76
C PHE A 105 -10.23 4.86 -29.86
N PHE A 106 -10.85 4.47 -28.73
CA PHE A 106 -12.22 3.94 -28.75
C PHE A 106 -13.29 5.03 -28.96
N ARG A 107 -12.96 6.32 -28.83
CA ARG A 107 -13.93 7.41 -29.02
C ARG A 107 -14.01 7.92 -30.46
N PHE A 108 -13.06 7.56 -31.33
CA PHE A 108 -13.06 7.95 -32.75
C PHE A 108 -13.84 6.96 -33.64
N LEU A 109 -13.93 5.68 -33.26
CA LEU A 109 -14.76 4.70 -33.98
C LEU A 109 -16.26 4.81 -33.64
N SER A 110 -16.63 5.26 -32.43
CA SER A 110 -18.03 5.38 -32.02
C SER A 110 -18.79 6.49 -32.76
N THR A 111 -18.12 7.47 -33.39
CA THR A 111 -18.80 8.52 -34.16
C THR A 111 -19.05 8.17 -35.62
N ASN A 112 -18.45 7.10 -36.16
CA ASN A 112 -18.66 6.73 -37.56
C ASN A 112 -19.34 5.37 -37.78
N TYR A 113 -19.35 4.46 -36.80
CA TYR A 113 -20.07 3.20 -36.92
C TYR A 113 -20.75 2.87 -35.60
N GLY A 114 -22.02 3.26 -35.47
CA GLY A 114 -22.88 2.87 -34.35
C GLY A 114 -23.00 1.35 -34.29
N THR A 115 -22.20 0.74 -33.42
CA THR A 115 -22.36 -0.66 -33.00
C THR A 115 -22.22 -0.68 -31.48
N ASP A 116 -23.34 -0.95 -30.82
CA ASP A 116 -23.41 -1.26 -29.41
C ASP A 116 -22.68 -2.57 -29.16
N LEU A 117 -21.39 -2.50 -28.77
CA LEU A 117 -20.74 -3.62 -28.13
C LEU A 117 -20.71 -3.40 -26.62
N SER A 118 -21.61 -4.11 -25.97
CA SER A 118 -21.66 -4.32 -24.54
C SER A 118 -20.31 -4.82 -24.00
N GLN A 119 -19.87 -4.16 -22.92
CA GLN A 119 -18.96 -4.62 -21.86
C GLN A 119 -17.73 -5.45 -22.28
N SER A 120 -16.57 -4.78 -22.28
CA SER A 120 -15.33 -5.45 -21.83
C SER A 120 -14.59 -4.56 -20.83
N ALA A 121 -14.98 -4.71 -19.56
CA ALA A 121 -14.15 -4.27 -18.44
C ALA A 121 -12.81 -5.00 -18.53
N CYS A 122 -11.71 -4.28 -18.75
CA CYS A 122 -10.38 -4.88 -18.68
C CYS A 122 -10.19 -5.56 -17.31
N PRO A 123 -9.80 -6.84 -17.23
CA PRO A 123 -9.59 -7.48 -15.95
C PRO A 123 -8.41 -6.82 -15.20
N PRO A 124 -8.50 -6.67 -13.86
CA PRO A 124 -7.34 -6.25 -13.07
C PRO A 124 -6.27 -7.33 -13.13
N SER A 125 -5.08 -6.93 -13.58
CA SER A 125 -3.88 -7.76 -13.67
C SER A 125 -3.58 -8.48 -12.34
N SER A 126 -3.92 -9.76 -12.24
CA SER A 126 -3.46 -10.65 -11.18
C SER A 126 -2.67 -11.80 -11.79
N LYS A 127 -1.35 -11.81 -11.57
CA LYS A 127 -0.51 -12.97 -11.89
C LYS A 127 -0.62 -13.99 -10.76
N LYS A 128 -1.17 -15.16 -11.04
CA LYS A 128 -0.75 -16.46 -10.49
C LYS A 128 -0.95 -17.53 -11.57
N ARG A 129 0.16 -18.04 -12.12
CA ARG A 129 0.20 -19.33 -12.83
C ARG A 129 0.42 -20.43 -11.78
N LYS A 130 -0.37 -21.51 -11.84
CA LYS A 130 0.03 -22.92 -11.78
C LYS A 130 -1.22 -23.81 -11.67
N GLU A 131 -1.49 -24.59 -12.72
CA GLU A 131 -1.95 -25.99 -12.81
C GLU A 131 -2.42 -26.17 -14.27
N ASN A 132 -1.54 -26.71 -15.12
CA ASN A 132 -1.49 -28.10 -15.59
C ASN A 132 -2.46 -28.32 -16.77
N ASP A 133 -1.85 -28.65 -17.91
CA ASP A 133 -2.38 -29.36 -19.08
C ASP A 133 -3.65 -28.85 -19.77
N MET A 134 -3.48 -28.25 -20.95
CA MET A 134 -4.20 -28.73 -22.14
C MET A 134 -3.52 -28.23 -23.42
N VAL A 135 -3.18 -29.18 -24.27
CA VAL A 135 -2.64 -28.99 -25.62
C VAL A 135 -3.75 -28.40 -26.50
N LEU A 136 -3.49 -27.26 -27.14
CA LEU A 136 -4.33 -26.76 -28.23
C LEU A 136 -3.72 -27.27 -29.54
N VAL A 137 -4.35 -28.30 -30.11
CA VAL A 137 -4.22 -28.61 -31.53
C VAL A 137 -5.14 -27.64 -32.28
N VAL A 138 -4.56 -26.93 -33.24
CA VAL A 138 -5.26 -25.99 -34.11
C VAL A 138 -5.77 -26.79 -35.28
N ASP A 139 -7.08 -26.82 -35.53
CA ASP A 139 -7.58 -27.18 -36.85
C ASP A 139 -8.82 -26.38 -37.25
N PHE A 140 -8.84 -26.18 -38.57
CA PHE A 140 -9.63 -25.29 -39.40
C PHE A 140 -11.08 -25.80 -39.53
N ASP A 141 -12.00 -24.88 -39.76
CA ASP A 141 -13.43 -25.09 -40.07
C ASP A 141 -14.46 -25.07 -38.92
N ASN A 142 -15.09 -23.89 -38.85
CA ASN A 142 -16.43 -23.57 -38.35
C ASN A 142 -17.30 -24.71 -37.80
N SER A 143 -17.27 -24.91 -36.48
CA SER A 143 -18.46 -25.04 -35.59
C SER A 143 -18.01 -25.56 -34.23
N CYS A 144 -18.05 -24.74 -33.19
CA CYS A 144 -17.77 -25.18 -31.81
C CYS A 144 -18.96 -24.88 -30.91
N LEU A 145 -19.75 -25.94 -30.68
CA LEU A 145 -20.61 -26.08 -29.51
C LEU A 145 -19.72 -26.12 -28.26
N PHE A 146 -19.87 -25.12 -27.38
CA PHE A 146 -19.34 -25.20 -26.02
C PHE A 146 -20.19 -26.19 -25.22
N TYR A 147 -19.71 -27.42 -25.02
CA TYR A 147 -20.21 -28.28 -23.95
C TYR A 147 -19.33 -28.09 -22.72
N PHE A 148 -19.92 -27.57 -21.65
CA PHE A 148 -19.41 -27.69 -20.29
C PHE A 148 -19.80 -29.07 -19.75
N CYS A 149 -18.84 -29.79 -19.19
CA CYS A 149 -19.08 -30.67 -18.07
C CYS A 149 -18.34 -30.05 -16.88
#